data_AF-A0A7X7J5X2-F1
#
_entry.id   AF-A0A7X7J5X2-F1
#
_cell.length_a   1.000
_cell.length_b   1.000
_cell.length_c   1.000
_cell.angle_alpha   90.00
_cell.angle_beta   90.00
_cell.angle_gamma   90.00
#
_symmetry.space_group_name_H-M   'P 1'
#
loop_
_entity.id
_entity.type
_entity.pdbx_description
1 polymer ?
#
loop_
_entity_poly.entity_id
_entity_poly.type
_entity_poly.pdbx_seq_one_letter_code
_entity_poly.pdbx_strand_id
1 'polypeptide(L)'
;MKKHSFPFIIVILCVLFCSCKQKKSFSDDEYIAFINQLMQDLYQENPHSINQSVNIDAFAERISEKEPSFDKKKLTQFLQTHFKPGNTMLEFITEGADIRFIRFYRQNDTAHAVFRTYYNGGISVEDWEFGQKDGQITINDAFSVVSGIHWSDDWHIKACSYFNIVSDYTILVDQLMEINAMISKGEYNKADSAFFWIEQACKNNLYGRTMQLNLTSLHLSYAEMQEVAFNFLKTFPQHKHISEFYLLQSAIVNGLSDKVDQHVANLNPLLGKDPIYFVYQSWALNHAKRLDESLQMLDSAILYMPQVYDFYHNKLDLYYETGKYTELIKQLYIIDSIFAPTDKDVPFFENNYPELRNMKEFNEWKSNRLLTQNTY
;
A
#
# COMPACT_ATOMS: atom_id res chain seq x y z
N MET A 1 -49.34 -81.88 7.08
CA MET A 1 -47.91 -81.64 6.82
C MET A 1 -47.76 -80.68 5.65
N LYS A 2 -47.35 -79.43 5.91
CA LYS A 2 -46.55 -78.59 5.00
C LYS A 2 -46.09 -77.37 5.81
N LYS A 3 -44.79 -77.38 6.12
CA LYS A 3 -44.04 -76.26 6.71
C LYS A 3 -44.00 -75.14 5.67
N HIS A 4 -44.30 -73.90 6.05
CA HIS A 4 -43.70 -72.76 5.39
C HIS A 4 -43.27 -71.71 6.39
N SER A 5 -42.03 -71.34 6.19
CA SER A 5 -41.10 -70.55 6.98
C SER A 5 -41.41 -69.06 6.85
N PHE A 6 -41.18 -68.33 7.94
CA PHE A 6 -41.05 -66.88 7.95
C PHE A 6 -39.98 -66.40 6.94
N PRO A 7 -40.08 -65.15 6.49
CA PRO A 7 -38.91 -64.31 6.62
C PRO A 7 -39.19 -63.01 7.36
N PHE A 8 -38.29 -62.75 8.31
CA PHE A 8 -37.96 -61.48 8.93
C PHE A 8 -37.88 -60.36 7.88
N ILE A 9 -38.65 -59.29 8.07
CA ILE A 9 -38.40 -58.00 7.41
C ILE A 9 -37.39 -57.25 8.29
N ILE A 10 -36.13 -57.27 7.87
CA ILE A 10 -35.07 -56.40 8.41
C ILE A 10 -35.27 -55.03 7.76
N VAL A 11 -35.74 -54.06 8.55
CA VAL A 11 -35.73 -52.65 8.17
C VAL A 11 -34.29 -52.16 8.29
N ILE A 12 -33.58 -52.08 7.16
CA ILE A 12 -32.29 -51.42 7.07
C ILE A 12 -32.54 -49.91 7.11
N LEU A 13 -32.29 -49.30 8.27
CA LEU A 13 -32.17 -47.85 8.41
C LEU A 13 -30.86 -47.41 7.72
N CYS A 14 -30.95 -47.04 6.45
CA CYS A 14 -29.88 -46.30 5.77
C CYS A 14 -29.83 -44.88 6.35
N VAL A 15 -29.09 -44.69 7.44
CA VAL A 15 -28.61 -43.37 7.85
C VAL A 15 -27.58 -42.94 6.81
N LEU A 16 -28.04 -42.16 5.84
CA LEU A 16 -27.17 -41.37 4.97
C LEU A 16 -26.47 -40.35 5.89
N PHE A 17 -25.28 -40.71 6.36
CA PHE A 17 -24.28 -39.73 6.78
C PHE A 17 -23.91 -38.92 5.54
N CYS A 18 -24.71 -37.92 5.19
CA CYS A 18 -24.22 -36.74 4.50
C CYS A 18 -23.16 -36.13 5.42
N SER A 19 -21.91 -36.54 5.24
CA SER A 19 -20.75 -35.77 5.64
C SER A 19 -20.80 -34.48 4.81
N CYS A 20 -21.61 -33.52 5.25
CA CYS A 20 -21.32 -32.13 4.99
C CYS A 20 -19.93 -31.93 5.61
N LYS A 21 -18.88 -31.98 4.78
CA LYS A 21 -17.56 -31.47 5.15
C LYS A 21 -17.81 -30.06 5.67
N GLN A 22 -17.85 -29.91 6.99
CA GLN A 22 -18.00 -28.63 7.62
C GLN A 22 -16.79 -27.82 7.16
N LYS A 23 -17.02 -26.80 6.32
CA LYS A 23 -15.96 -25.95 5.81
C LYS A 23 -15.24 -25.41 7.05
N LYS A 24 -13.95 -25.74 7.23
CA LYS A 24 -13.19 -25.34 8.41
C LYS A 24 -13.26 -23.82 8.50
N SER A 25 -14.01 -23.30 9.47
CA SER A 25 -14.05 -21.86 9.71
C SER A 25 -12.85 -21.48 10.56
N PHE A 26 -12.01 -20.57 10.07
CA PHE A 26 -10.89 -20.03 10.82
C PHE A 26 -11.35 -18.91 11.76
N SER A 27 -10.80 -18.92 12.96
CA SER A 27 -10.92 -17.83 13.94
C SER A 27 -10.12 -16.60 13.52
N ASP A 28 -10.44 -15.45 14.11
CA ASP A 28 -9.71 -14.20 13.85
C ASP A 28 -8.23 -14.31 14.25
N ASP A 29 -7.93 -15.02 15.34
CA ASP A 29 -6.56 -15.29 15.78
C ASP A 29 -5.79 -16.16 14.78
N GLU A 30 -6.44 -17.13 14.12
CA GLU A 30 -5.82 -17.91 13.05
C GLU A 30 -5.49 -17.04 11.82
N TYR A 31 -6.37 -16.11 11.45
CA TYR A 31 -6.08 -15.15 10.37
C TYR A 31 -4.93 -14.21 10.73
N ILE A 32 -4.92 -13.65 11.94
CA ILE A 32 -3.85 -12.76 12.41
C ILE A 32 -2.51 -13.51 12.48
N ALA A 33 -2.51 -14.76 12.99
CA ALA A 33 -1.31 -15.59 13.02
C ALA A 33 -0.77 -15.87 11.61
N PHE A 34 -1.67 -16.17 10.66
CA PHE A 34 -1.31 -16.36 9.25
C PHE A 34 -0.71 -15.08 8.64
N ILE A 35 -1.32 -13.92 8.84
CA ILE A 35 -0.82 -12.63 8.35
C ILE A 35 0.57 -12.32 8.92
N ASN A 36 0.76 -12.50 10.23
CA ASN A 36 2.04 -12.26 10.87
C ASN A 36 3.12 -13.20 10.32
N GLN A 37 2.78 -14.46 10.03
CA GLN A 37 3.71 -15.39 9.40
C GLN A 37 4.09 -14.94 7.98
N LEU A 38 3.12 -14.48 7.17
CA LEU A 38 3.41 -13.95 5.84
C LEU A 38 4.39 -12.77 5.90
N MET A 39 4.18 -11.83 6.82
CA MET A 39 5.08 -10.69 7.01
C MET A 39 6.45 -11.14 7.50
N GLN A 40 6.51 -12.07 8.45
CA GLN A 40 7.78 -12.61 8.94
C GLN A 40 8.58 -13.28 7.83
N ASP A 41 7.95 -14.14 7.02
CA ASP A 41 8.60 -14.80 5.89
C ASP A 41 9.14 -13.79 4.89
N LEU A 42 8.35 -12.76 4.58
CA LEU A 42 8.73 -11.70 3.64
C LEU A 42 9.99 -10.95 4.11
N TYR A 43 10.07 -10.57 5.39
CA TYR A 43 11.25 -9.93 5.98
C TYR A 43 12.44 -10.90 6.18
N GLN A 44 12.22 -12.20 6.03
CA GLN A 44 13.26 -13.24 5.97
C GLN A 44 13.64 -13.60 4.52
N GLU A 45 13.35 -12.70 3.57
CA GLU A 45 13.63 -12.86 2.14
C GLU A 45 12.97 -14.11 1.52
N ASN A 46 11.85 -14.56 2.09
CA ASN A 46 11.05 -15.67 1.58
C ASN A 46 9.71 -15.18 1.02
N PRO A 47 9.65 -14.75 -0.25
CA PRO A 47 8.42 -14.23 -0.86
C PRO A 47 7.43 -15.35 -1.22
N HIS A 48 7.84 -16.62 -1.08
CA HIS A 48 7.09 -17.75 -1.60
C HIS A 48 5.76 -17.97 -0.85
N SER A 49 5.73 -17.72 0.46
CA SER A 49 4.52 -17.93 1.27
C SER A 49 3.37 -17.02 0.83
N ILE A 50 3.65 -15.74 0.54
CA ILE A 50 2.66 -14.82 -0.03
C ILE A 50 2.21 -15.31 -1.41
N ASN A 51 3.16 -15.63 -2.30
CA ASN A 51 2.85 -16.07 -3.67
C ASN A 51 1.99 -17.34 -3.72
N GLN A 52 2.21 -18.29 -2.81
CA GLN A 52 1.42 -19.53 -2.72
C GLN A 52 0.06 -19.32 -2.08
N SER A 53 -0.08 -18.27 -1.26
CA SER A 53 -1.32 -17.96 -0.56
C SER A 53 -2.35 -17.28 -1.45
N VAL A 54 -1.95 -16.76 -2.62
CA VAL A 54 -2.88 -16.14 -3.57
C VAL A 54 -3.81 -17.20 -4.19
N ASN A 55 -5.11 -16.96 -4.07
CA ASN A 55 -6.13 -17.77 -4.73
C ASN A 55 -6.29 -17.36 -6.20
N ILE A 56 -5.42 -17.88 -7.07
CA ILE A 56 -5.43 -17.55 -8.50
C ILE A 56 -6.79 -17.82 -9.17
N ASP A 57 -7.54 -18.84 -8.72
CA ASP A 57 -8.84 -19.14 -9.30
C ASP A 57 -9.86 -18.04 -8.99
N ALA A 58 -9.85 -17.48 -7.78
CA ALA A 58 -10.72 -16.35 -7.42
C ALA A 58 -10.39 -15.11 -8.25
N PHE A 59 -9.11 -14.84 -8.49
CA PHE A 59 -8.67 -13.76 -9.38
C PHE A 59 -9.14 -13.98 -10.82
N ALA A 60 -8.89 -15.18 -11.36
CA ALA A 60 -9.28 -15.51 -12.73
C ALA A 60 -10.80 -15.42 -12.92
N GLU A 61 -11.58 -15.83 -11.90
CA GLU A 61 -13.04 -15.69 -11.90
C GLU A 61 -13.48 -14.23 -11.96
N ARG A 62 -12.99 -13.37 -11.05
CA ARG A 62 -13.29 -11.93 -11.04
C ARG A 62 -12.94 -11.23 -12.36
N ILE A 63 -11.77 -11.55 -12.92
CA ILE A 63 -11.32 -10.98 -14.20
C ILE A 63 -12.23 -11.46 -15.34
N SER A 64 -12.57 -12.75 -15.38
CA SER A 64 -13.41 -13.32 -16.45
C SER A 64 -14.87 -12.83 -16.39
N GLU A 65 -15.38 -12.47 -15.22
CA GLU A 65 -16.70 -11.84 -15.08
C GLU A 65 -16.75 -10.46 -15.74
N LYS A 66 -15.66 -9.70 -15.65
CA LYS A 66 -15.53 -8.37 -16.26
C LYS A 66 -15.22 -8.45 -17.75
N GLU A 67 -14.42 -9.42 -18.16
CA GLU A 67 -14.01 -9.62 -19.55
C GLU A 67 -14.23 -11.09 -19.97
N PRO A 68 -15.46 -11.43 -20.41
CA PRO A 68 -15.81 -12.80 -20.79
C PRO A 68 -15.06 -13.34 -22.01
N SER A 69 -14.33 -12.50 -22.75
CA SER A 69 -13.55 -12.93 -23.91
C SER A 69 -12.31 -13.74 -23.55
N PHE A 70 -11.86 -13.73 -22.29
CA PHE A 70 -10.73 -14.54 -21.86
C PHE A 70 -11.02 -16.05 -21.90
N ASP A 71 -10.09 -16.81 -22.46
CA ASP A 71 -9.99 -18.23 -22.17
C ASP A 71 -9.53 -18.40 -20.72
N LYS A 72 -10.43 -18.90 -19.85
CA LYS A 72 -10.17 -19.06 -18.42
C LYS A 72 -8.89 -19.85 -18.12
N LYS A 73 -8.60 -20.90 -18.89
CA LYS A 73 -7.40 -21.73 -18.66
C LYS A 73 -6.13 -20.95 -18.99
N LYS A 74 -6.13 -20.21 -20.10
CA LYS A 74 -5.00 -19.35 -20.47
C LYS A 74 -4.81 -18.20 -19.47
N LEU A 75 -5.91 -17.59 -19.00
CA LEU A 75 -5.86 -16.55 -17.98
C LEU A 75 -5.29 -17.07 -16.65
N THR A 76 -5.78 -18.21 -16.15
CA THR A 76 -5.23 -18.85 -14.95
C THR A 76 -3.74 -19.15 -15.11
N GLN A 77 -3.31 -19.68 -16.26
CA GLN A 77 -1.89 -19.93 -16.53
C GLN A 77 -1.07 -18.63 -16.53
N PHE A 78 -1.56 -17.58 -17.18
CA PHE A 78 -0.93 -16.26 -17.18
C PHE A 78 -0.74 -15.72 -15.76
N LEU A 79 -1.80 -15.74 -14.94
CA LEU A 79 -1.74 -15.29 -13.54
C LEU A 79 -0.77 -16.16 -12.72
N GLN A 80 -0.80 -17.49 -12.87
CA GLN A 80 0.14 -18.38 -12.17
C GLN A 80 1.61 -18.11 -12.52
N THR A 81 1.88 -17.72 -13.76
CA THR A 81 3.25 -17.41 -14.22
C THR A 81 3.69 -16.03 -13.75
N HIS A 82 2.84 -15.01 -13.90
CA HIS A 82 3.27 -13.62 -13.80
C HIS A 82 2.87 -12.93 -12.49
N PHE A 83 1.78 -13.34 -11.84
CA PHE A 83 1.32 -12.70 -10.61
C PHE A 83 2.10 -13.24 -9.41
N LYS A 84 3.12 -12.49 -9.00
CA LYS A 84 4.03 -12.81 -7.89
C LYS A 84 4.13 -11.65 -6.90
N PRO A 85 3.04 -11.32 -6.18
CA PRO A 85 3.01 -10.15 -5.30
C PRO A 85 4.07 -10.23 -4.19
N GLY A 86 4.41 -11.42 -3.69
CA GLY A 86 5.48 -11.59 -2.72
C GLY A 86 6.85 -11.16 -3.25
N ASN A 87 7.14 -11.42 -4.54
CA ASN A 87 8.40 -10.97 -5.16
C ASN A 87 8.45 -9.44 -5.25
N THR A 88 7.37 -8.81 -5.74
CA THR A 88 7.29 -7.35 -5.83
C THR A 88 7.40 -6.68 -4.47
N MET A 89 6.79 -7.25 -3.43
CA MET A 89 6.92 -6.73 -2.07
C MET A 89 8.33 -6.88 -1.51
N LEU A 90 9.01 -7.99 -1.81
CA LEU A 90 10.40 -8.20 -1.41
C LEU A 90 11.31 -7.18 -2.10
N GLU A 91 11.12 -6.94 -3.41
CA GLU A 91 11.85 -5.91 -4.15
C GLU A 91 11.73 -4.54 -3.45
N PHE A 92 10.52 -4.13 -3.07
CA PHE A 92 10.34 -2.89 -2.31
C PHE A 92 11.08 -2.89 -0.96
N ILE A 93 11.01 -3.98 -0.20
CA ILE A 93 11.73 -4.08 1.08
C ILE A 93 13.24 -4.00 0.87
N THR A 94 13.78 -4.69 -0.14
CA THR A 94 15.20 -4.62 -0.50
C THR A 94 15.62 -3.21 -0.92
N GLU A 95 14.71 -2.45 -1.53
CA GLU A 95 14.94 -1.04 -1.87
C GLU A 95 14.81 -0.08 -0.68
N GLY A 96 14.33 -0.55 0.47
CA GLY A 96 14.22 0.21 1.72
C GLY A 96 12.78 0.51 2.18
N ALA A 97 11.77 -0.09 1.56
CA ALA A 97 10.38 0.10 1.94
C ALA A 97 10.03 -0.57 3.29
N ASP A 98 9.16 0.08 4.06
CA ASP A 98 8.52 -0.48 5.25
C ASP A 98 7.11 -0.98 4.88
N ILE A 99 6.87 -2.29 4.97
CA ILE A 99 5.55 -2.90 4.76
C ILE A 99 5.01 -3.37 6.11
N ARG A 100 3.87 -2.83 6.53
CA ARG A 100 3.34 -3.06 7.87
C ARG A 100 1.89 -3.49 7.85
N PHE A 101 1.58 -4.55 8.60
CA PHE A 101 0.22 -4.91 8.99
C PHE A 101 -0.33 -3.89 10.00
N ILE A 102 -1.46 -3.27 9.68
CA ILE A 102 -2.06 -2.18 10.46
C ILE A 102 -3.27 -2.65 11.26
N ARG A 103 -4.18 -3.39 10.61
CA ARG A 103 -5.47 -3.75 11.22
C ARG A 103 -6.05 -5.00 10.58
N PHE A 104 -6.62 -5.88 11.40
CA PHE A 104 -7.53 -6.93 10.97
C PHE A 104 -8.99 -6.53 11.25
N TYR A 105 -9.91 -6.92 10.39
CA TYR A 105 -11.35 -6.77 10.65
C TYR A 105 -12.18 -7.75 9.81
N ARG A 106 -13.50 -7.83 10.10
CA ARG A 106 -14.46 -8.54 9.26
C ARG A 106 -15.47 -7.60 8.63
N GLN A 107 -15.82 -7.86 7.38
CA GLN A 107 -16.91 -7.21 6.67
C GLN A 107 -17.78 -8.28 6.02
N ASN A 108 -19.07 -8.33 6.40
CA ASN A 108 -20.01 -9.35 5.90
C ASN A 108 -19.46 -10.79 6.02
N ASP A 109 -18.89 -11.12 7.19
CA ASP A 109 -18.21 -12.38 7.52
C ASP A 109 -16.91 -12.69 6.74
N THR A 110 -16.54 -11.88 5.75
CA THR A 110 -15.26 -11.94 5.06
C THR A 110 -14.16 -11.32 5.94
N ALA A 111 -13.01 -11.97 5.98
CA ALA A 111 -11.84 -11.52 6.74
C ALA A 111 -11.00 -10.55 5.90
N HIS A 112 -10.59 -9.45 6.51
CA HIS A 112 -9.81 -8.39 5.86
C HIS A 112 -8.61 -7.97 6.70
N ALA A 113 -7.55 -7.53 6.03
CA ALA A 113 -6.42 -6.88 6.70
C ALA A 113 -5.89 -5.69 5.91
N VAL A 114 -5.63 -4.59 6.64
CA VAL A 114 -5.04 -3.38 6.08
C VAL A 114 -3.53 -3.44 6.25
N PHE A 115 -2.81 -3.19 5.16
CA PHE A 115 -1.37 -3.08 5.10
C PHE A 115 -0.96 -1.71 4.57
N ARG A 116 0.17 -1.20 5.06
CA ARG A 116 0.76 0.06 4.61
C ARG A 116 2.18 -0.21 4.12
N THR A 117 2.47 0.24 2.90
CA THR A 117 3.82 0.28 2.34
C THR A 117 4.28 1.73 2.32
N TYR A 118 5.45 2.02 2.89
CA TYR A 118 6.06 3.35 2.89
C TYR A 118 7.46 3.28 2.30
N TYR A 119 7.77 4.16 1.35
CA TYR A 119 9.09 4.23 0.71
C TYR A 119 9.34 5.59 0.06
N ASN A 120 10.48 6.24 0.37
CA ASN A 120 10.92 7.51 -0.21
C ASN A 120 9.82 8.60 -0.19
N GLY A 121 9.12 8.72 0.93
CA GLY A 121 7.98 9.64 1.08
C GLY A 121 6.68 9.21 0.37
N GLY A 122 6.73 8.17 -0.46
CA GLY A 122 5.56 7.52 -1.04
C GLY A 122 4.86 6.61 -0.04
N ILE A 123 3.54 6.49 -0.16
CA ILE A 123 2.72 5.55 0.60
C ILE A 123 1.80 4.76 -0.34
N SER A 124 1.60 3.49 -0.02
CA SER A 124 0.44 2.72 -0.46
C SER A 124 -0.27 2.17 0.76
N VAL A 125 -1.60 2.16 0.72
CA VAL A 125 -2.41 1.46 1.72
C VAL A 125 -3.30 0.48 0.98
N GLU A 126 -3.23 -0.79 1.38
CA GLU A 126 -3.95 -1.88 0.76
C GLU A 126 -4.85 -2.58 1.77
N ASP A 127 -6.05 -2.95 1.34
CA ASP A 127 -7.02 -3.74 2.08
C ASP A 127 -7.14 -5.12 1.44
N TRP A 128 -6.54 -6.13 2.07
CA TRP A 128 -6.48 -7.49 1.57
C TRP A 128 -7.71 -8.25 2.02
N GLU A 129 -8.39 -8.87 1.06
CA GLU A 129 -9.51 -9.78 1.29
C GLU A 129 -8.99 -11.21 1.42
N PHE A 130 -9.36 -11.91 2.49
CA PHE A 130 -8.97 -13.29 2.72
C PHE A 130 -10.14 -14.26 2.54
N GLY A 131 -9.82 -15.40 1.95
CA GLY A 131 -10.73 -16.52 1.72
C GLY A 131 -10.23 -17.82 2.35
N GLN A 132 -10.84 -18.91 1.89
CA GLN A 132 -10.48 -20.26 2.30
C GLN A 132 -10.56 -21.19 1.10
N LYS A 133 -9.50 -21.96 0.88
CA LYS A 133 -9.43 -22.98 -0.18
C LYS A 133 -8.69 -24.19 0.35
N ASP A 134 -9.25 -25.38 0.11
CA ASP A 134 -8.66 -26.66 0.50
C ASP A 134 -8.22 -26.75 1.99
N GLY A 135 -8.98 -26.08 2.87
CA GLY A 135 -8.71 -26.07 4.31
C GLY A 135 -7.54 -25.16 4.72
N GLN A 136 -7.13 -24.22 3.86
CA GLN A 136 -6.11 -23.20 4.11
C GLN A 136 -6.70 -21.79 3.94
N ILE A 137 -6.11 -20.82 4.63
CA ILE A 137 -6.40 -19.40 4.42
C ILE A 137 -5.73 -18.96 3.12
N THR A 138 -6.43 -18.18 2.30
CA THR A 138 -5.91 -17.65 1.03
C THR A 138 -6.14 -16.15 0.92
N ILE A 139 -5.33 -15.49 0.11
CA ILE A 139 -5.54 -14.10 -0.32
C ILE A 139 -6.42 -14.14 -1.57
N ASN A 140 -7.62 -13.60 -1.49
CA ASN A 140 -8.59 -13.61 -2.59
C ASN A 140 -8.46 -12.38 -3.48
N ASP A 141 -8.09 -11.23 -2.90
CA ASP A 141 -7.84 -9.97 -3.60
C ASP A 141 -7.18 -8.96 -2.66
N ALA A 142 -6.77 -7.82 -3.19
CA ALA A 142 -6.45 -6.65 -2.38
C ALA A 142 -6.90 -5.38 -3.07
N PHE A 143 -7.42 -4.43 -2.30
CA PHE A 143 -7.86 -3.12 -2.77
C PHE A 143 -6.86 -2.05 -2.38
N SER A 144 -6.32 -1.30 -3.34
CA SER A 144 -5.46 -0.15 -3.04
C SER A 144 -6.31 1.10 -2.80
N VAL A 145 -6.16 1.69 -1.62
CA VAL A 145 -6.82 2.96 -1.25
C VAL A 145 -6.31 4.12 -2.12
N VAL A 146 -5.03 4.08 -2.49
CA VAL A 146 -4.36 5.16 -3.21
C VAL A 146 -4.77 5.15 -4.69
N SER A 147 -4.90 4.00 -5.33
CA SER A 147 -5.34 3.95 -6.73
C SER A 147 -6.84 3.68 -6.91
N GLY A 148 -7.54 3.21 -5.87
CA GLY A 148 -8.96 2.87 -5.98
C GLY A 148 -9.22 1.65 -6.89
N ILE A 149 -8.24 0.76 -7.01
CA ILE A 149 -8.33 -0.47 -7.82
C ILE A 149 -8.03 -1.71 -6.99
N HIS A 150 -8.63 -2.82 -7.38
CA HIS A 150 -8.27 -4.13 -6.89
C HIS A 150 -7.04 -4.68 -7.64
N TRP A 151 -6.26 -5.56 -7.02
CA TRP A 151 -5.23 -6.32 -7.71
C TRP A 151 -5.81 -7.09 -8.90
N SER A 152 -7.03 -7.64 -8.77
CA SER A 152 -7.70 -8.29 -9.90
C SER A 152 -7.90 -7.34 -11.09
N ASP A 153 -8.15 -6.05 -10.83
CA ASP A 153 -8.39 -5.06 -11.88
C ASP A 153 -7.09 -4.61 -12.55
N ASP A 154 -6.02 -4.46 -11.78
CA ASP A 154 -4.67 -4.25 -12.32
C ASP A 154 -4.23 -5.42 -13.21
N TRP A 155 -4.46 -6.65 -12.76
CA TRP A 155 -4.12 -7.85 -13.52
C TRP A 155 -5.05 -8.14 -14.69
N HIS A 156 -6.30 -7.66 -14.65
CA HIS A 156 -7.18 -7.61 -15.82
C HIS A 156 -6.56 -6.76 -16.93
N ILE A 157 -6.09 -5.54 -16.61
CA ILE A 157 -5.44 -4.64 -17.58
C ILE A 157 -4.20 -5.30 -18.19
N LYS A 158 -3.34 -5.88 -17.34
CA LYS A 158 -2.13 -6.60 -17.78
C LYS A 158 -2.46 -7.79 -18.66
N ALA A 159 -3.51 -8.54 -18.34
CA ALA A 159 -3.98 -9.65 -19.15
C ALA A 159 -4.53 -9.17 -20.50
N CYS A 160 -5.32 -8.11 -20.55
CA CYS A 160 -5.81 -7.52 -21.80
C CYS A 160 -4.65 -7.14 -22.72
N SER A 161 -3.63 -6.46 -22.18
CA SER A 161 -2.42 -6.12 -22.92
C SER A 161 -1.70 -7.36 -23.45
N TYR A 162 -1.47 -8.37 -22.59
CA TYR A 162 -0.79 -9.60 -22.96
C TYR A 162 -1.52 -10.40 -24.05
N PHE A 163 -2.85 -10.45 -24.00
CA PHE A 163 -3.69 -11.18 -24.94
C PHE A 163 -4.17 -10.32 -26.12
N ASN A 164 -3.73 -9.07 -26.23
CA ASN A 164 -4.15 -8.09 -27.26
C ASN A 164 -5.68 -7.89 -27.32
N ILE A 165 -6.34 -7.85 -26.16
CA ILE A 165 -7.75 -7.51 -26.03
C ILE A 165 -7.87 -6.01 -25.82
N VAL A 166 -8.62 -5.34 -26.69
CA VAL A 166 -8.86 -3.90 -26.65
C VAL A 166 -10.33 -3.65 -26.34
N SER A 167 -10.59 -2.81 -25.35
CA SER A 167 -11.93 -2.35 -24.97
C SER A 167 -11.90 -0.85 -24.62
N ASP A 168 -13.08 -0.24 -24.50
CA ASP A 168 -13.20 1.15 -24.03
C ASP A 168 -12.55 1.33 -22.64
N TYR A 169 -12.58 0.29 -21.81
CA TYR A 169 -11.94 0.29 -20.49
C TYR A 169 -10.41 0.35 -20.62
N THR A 170 -9.79 -0.47 -21.49
CA THR A 170 -8.33 -0.45 -21.66
C THR A 170 -7.86 0.87 -22.25
N ILE A 171 -8.62 1.45 -23.19
CA ILE A 171 -8.31 2.77 -23.76
C ILE A 171 -8.34 3.85 -22.68
N LEU A 172 -9.36 3.84 -21.82
CA LEU A 172 -9.44 4.79 -20.71
C LEU A 172 -8.25 4.61 -19.75
N VAL A 173 -7.88 3.38 -19.41
CA VAL A 173 -6.75 3.10 -18.53
C VAL A 173 -5.43 3.61 -19.12
N ASP A 174 -5.18 3.43 -20.41
CA ASP A 174 -3.98 3.95 -21.06
C ASP A 174 -3.89 5.48 -20.93
N GLN A 175 -5.02 6.18 -21.12
CA GLN A 175 -5.09 7.64 -20.92
C GLN A 175 -4.84 8.03 -19.46
N LEU A 176 -5.36 7.27 -18.49
CA LEU A 176 -5.12 7.49 -17.07
C LEU A 176 -3.63 7.27 -16.71
N MET A 177 -2.97 6.28 -17.32
CA MET A 177 -1.54 6.03 -17.12
C MET A 177 -0.68 7.18 -17.64
N GLU A 178 -1.03 7.76 -18.79
CA GLU A 178 -0.37 8.95 -19.33
C GLU A 178 -0.51 10.15 -18.39
N ILE A 179 -1.72 10.37 -17.86
CA ILE A 179 -1.97 11.44 -16.88
C ILE A 179 -1.16 11.20 -15.60
N ASN A 180 -1.13 9.97 -15.09
CA ASN A 180 -0.33 9.61 -13.92
C ASN A 180 1.17 9.88 -14.17
N ALA A 181 1.69 9.61 -15.37
CA ALA A 181 3.06 9.94 -15.73
C ALA A 181 3.34 11.45 -15.75
N MET A 182 2.35 12.29 -16.06
CA MET A 182 2.46 13.75 -15.94
C MET A 182 2.46 14.19 -14.47
N ILE A 183 1.59 13.58 -13.63
CA ILE A 183 1.54 13.82 -12.18
C ILE A 183 2.89 13.52 -11.52
N SER A 184 3.49 12.36 -11.83
CA SER A 184 4.80 11.96 -11.28
C SER A 184 5.95 12.89 -11.68
N LYS A 185 5.79 13.69 -12.73
CA LYS A 185 6.76 14.71 -13.17
C LYS A 185 6.46 16.11 -12.61
N GLY A 186 5.39 16.26 -11.83
CA GLY A 186 4.91 17.56 -11.34
C GLY A 186 4.27 18.44 -12.43
N GLU A 187 3.89 17.86 -13.58
CA GLU A 187 3.29 18.59 -14.70
C GLU A 187 1.77 18.78 -14.52
N TYR A 188 1.35 19.29 -13.36
CA TYR A 188 -0.05 19.28 -12.93
C TYR A 188 -1.02 19.98 -13.90
N ASN A 189 -0.64 21.13 -14.46
CA ASN A 189 -1.47 21.84 -15.44
C ASN A 189 -1.74 21.02 -16.72
N LYS A 190 -0.75 20.21 -17.16
CA LYS A 190 -0.93 19.31 -18.30
C LYS A 190 -1.80 18.12 -17.93
N ALA A 191 -1.57 17.55 -16.74
CA ALA A 191 -2.39 16.48 -16.19
C ALA A 191 -3.87 16.89 -16.08
N ASP A 192 -4.17 18.10 -15.59
CA ASP A 192 -5.52 18.64 -15.51
C ASP A 192 -6.15 18.80 -16.88
N SER A 193 -5.40 19.37 -17.83
CA SER A 193 -5.86 19.55 -19.20
C SER A 193 -6.19 18.21 -19.85
N ALA A 194 -5.36 17.19 -19.63
CA ALA A 194 -5.61 15.84 -20.13
C ALA A 194 -6.80 15.18 -19.43
N PHE A 195 -6.92 15.32 -18.11
CA PHE A 195 -8.04 14.79 -17.34
C PHE A 195 -9.39 15.38 -17.76
N PHE A 196 -9.44 16.68 -18.05
CA PHE A 196 -10.64 17.37 -18.53
C PHE A 196 -11.28 16.67 -19.74
N TRP A 197 -10.46 16.17 -20.68
CA TRP A 197 -10.95 15.50 -21.88
C TRP A 197 -11.55 14.11 -21.64
N ILE A 198 -11.20 13.46 -20.52
CA ILE A 198 -11.68 12.12 -20.17
C ILE A 198 -12.63 12.13 -18.97
N GLU A 199 -12.88 13.28 -18.34
CA GLU A 199 -13.63 13.37 -17.08
C GLU A 199 -15.00 12.70 -17.16
N GLN A 200 -15.71 12.85 -18.28
CA GLN A 200 -17.02 12.22 -18.46
C GLN A 200 -16.94 10.70 -18.50
N ALA A 201 -15.91 10.13 -19.14
CA ALA A 201 -15.66 8.69 -19.11
C ALA A 201 -15.30 8.20 -17.70
N CYS A 202 -14.66 9.06 -16.89
CA CYS A 202 -14.32 8.75 -15.52
C CYS A 202 -15.49 8.87 -14.54
N LYS A 203 -16.63 9.48 -14.87
CA LYS A 203 -17.69 9.84 -13.90
C LYS A 203 -18.10 8.73 -12.95
N ASN A 204 -18.21 7.49 -13.46
CA ASN A 204 -18.57 6.29 -12.69
C ASN A 204 -17.40 5.30 -12.54
N ASN A 205 -16.18 5.72 -12.88
CA ASN A 205 -14.97 4.90 -12.79
C ASN A 205 -14.20 5.29 -11.52
N LEU A 206 -14.09 4.36 -10.57
CA LEU A 206 -13.45 4.62 -9.28
C LEU A 206 -11.98 5.00 -9.43
N TYR A 207 -11.23 4.32 -10.31
CA TYR A 207 -9.82 4.64 -10.56
C TYR A 207 -9.65 6.07 -11.09
N GLY A 208 -10.39 6.42 -12.15
CA GLY A 208 -10.33 7.75 -12.74
C GLY A 208 -10.70 8.87 -11.75
N ARG A 209 -11.73 8.66 -10.92
CA ARG A 209 -12.11 9.66 -9.90
C ARG A 209 -11.14 9.69 -8.71
N THR A 210 -10.50 8.58 -8.39
CA THR A 210 -9.41 8.54 -7.40
C THR A 210 -8.18 9.30 -7.91
N MET A 211 -7.86 9.16 -9.20
CA MET A 211 -6.78 9.93 -9.83
C MET A 211 -7.08 11.44 -9.85
N GLN A 212 -8.35 11.84 -10.03
CA GLN A 212 -8.73 13.25 -9.88
C GLN A 212 -8.46 13.76 -8.46
N LEU A 213 -8.82 12.99 -7.43
CA LEU A 213 -8.51 13.35 -6.04
C LEU A 213 -7.01 13.50 -5.82
N ASN A 214 -6.20 12.57 -6.34
CA ASN A 214 -4.74 12.66 -6.29
C ASN A 214 -4.22 13.96 -6.92
N LEU A 215 -4.58 14.18 -8.18
CA LEU A 215 -4.16 15.35 -8.94
C LEU A 215 -4.54 16.66 -8.24
N THR A 216 -5.81 16.81 -7.85
CA THR A 216 -6.29 17.99 -7.12
C THR A 216 -5.54 18.20 -5.80
N SER A 217 -5.33 17.14 -5.02
CA SER A 217 -4.69 17.24 -3.70
C SER A 217 -3.24 17.71 -3.73
N LEU A 218 -2.54 17.56 -4.86
CA LEU A 218 -1.12 17.89 -5.00
C LEU A 218 -0.85 19.36 -5.34
N HIS A 219 -1.82 20.09 -5.90
CA HIS A 219 -1.53 21.40 -6.47
C HIS A 219 -2.64 22.45 -6.39
N LEU A 220 -3.86 22.06 -6.00
CA LEU A 220 -4.96 23.00 -5.77
C LEU A 220 -5.12 23.32 -4.29
N SER A 221 -5.92 24.36 -4.01
CA SER A 221 -6.20 24.75 -2.63
C SER A 221 -6.98 23.67 -1.89
N TYR A 222 -6.84 23.65 -0.57
CA TYR A 222 -7.60 22.73 0.27
C TYR A 222 -9.14 22.89 0.10
N ALA A 223 -9.64 24.10 -0.17
CA ALA A 223 -11.06 24.35 -0.39
C ALA A 223 -11.58 23.70 -1.69
N GLU A 224 -10.80 23.79 -2.77
CA GLU A 224 -11.10 23.11 -4.04
C GLU A 224 -11.08 21.58 -3.84
N MET A 225 -10.10 21.08 -3.11
CA MET A 225 -10.03 19.66 -2.76
C MET A 225 -11.27 19.17 -2.00
N GLN A 226 -11.81 19.99 -1.08
CA GLN A 226 -13.04 19.66 -0.36
C GLN A 226 -14.26 19.53 -1.28
N GLU A 227 -14.36 20.37 -2.32
CA GLU A 227 -15.43 20.28 -3.30
C GLU A 227 -15.32 19.00 -4.15
N VAL A 228 -14.11 18.68 -4.62
CA VAL A 228 -13.86 17.44 -5.40
C VAL A 228 -14.15 16.21 -4.55
N ALA A 229 -13.70 16.19 -3.29
CA ALA A 229 -14.00 15.15 -2.31
C ALA A 229 -15.51 14.98 -2.06
N PHE A 230 -16.24 16.09 -1.89
CA PHE A 230 -17.69 16.05 -1.70
C PHE A 230 -18.40 15.44 -2.92
N ASN A 231 -18.00 15.83 -4.13
CA ASN A 231 -18.57 15.27 -5.36
C ASN A 231 -18.20 13.80 -5.56
N PHE A 232 -16.98 13.39 -5.21
CA PHE A 232 -16.57 11.98 -5.20
C PHE A 232 -17.49 11.13 -4.32
N LEU A 233 -17.76 11.58 -3.09
CA LEU A 233 -18.59 10.83 -2.13
C LEU A 233 -20.07 10.75 -2.51
N LYS A 234 -20.57 11.63 -3.38
CA LYS A 234 -21.92 11.47 -3.96
C LYS A 234 -22.02 10.24 -4.85
N THR A 235 -20.95 9.91 -5.57
CA THR A 235 -20.90 8.74 -6.47
C THR A 235 -20.41 7.50 -5.75
N PHE A 236 -19.46 7.65 -4.82
CA PHE A 236 -18.76 6.56 -4.13
C PHE A 236 -18.85 6.68 -2.59
N PRO A 237 -20.06 6.69 -2.01
CA PRO A 237 -20.25 6.95 -0.57
C PRO A 237 -19.54 5.96 0.35
N GLN A 238 -19.34 4.72 -0.10
CA GLN A 238 -18.63 3.67 0.64
C GLN A 238 -17.11 3.88 0.69
N HIS A 239 -16.54 4.70 -0.19
CA HIS A 239 -15.10 4.94 -0.30
C HIS A 239 -14.64 6.18 0.47
N LYS A 240 -15.23 6.42 1.65
CA LYS A 240 -14.84 7.54 2.53
C LYS A 240 -13.34 7.55 2.84
N HIS A 241 -12.73 6.38 2.99
CA HIS A 241 -11.29 6.26 3.26
C HIS A 241 -10.42 6.88 2.15
N ILE A 242 -10.80 6.76 0.87
CA ILE A 242 -10.08 7.37 -0.25
C ILE A 242 -10.17 8.90 -0.18
N SER A 243 -11.38 9.42 0.04
CA SER A 243 -11.59 10.86 0.15
C SER A 243 -10.84 11.46 1.34
N GLU A 244 -10.86 10.82 2.50
CA GLU A 244 -10.13 11.29 3.69
C GLU A 244 -8.62 11.20 3.49
N PHE A 245 -8.13 10.17 2.79
CA PHE A 245 -6.71 10.04 2.44
C PHE A 245 -6.22 11.20 1.56
N TYR A 246 -6.97 11.58 0.53
CA TYR A 246 -6.56 12.69 -0.34
C TYR A 246 -6.81 14.08 0.26
N LEU A 247 -7.78 14.21 1.16
CA LEU A 247 -7.91 15.43 1.96
C LEU A 247 -6.75 15.61 2.94
N LEU A 248 -6.27 14.51 3.54
CA LEU A 248 -5.04 14.49 4.32
C LEU A 248 -3.83 14.92 3.46
N GLN A 249 -3.65 14.33 2.27
CA GLN A 249 -2.58 14.73 1.34
C GLN A 249 -2.63 16.22 1.01
N SER A 250 -3.82 16.75 0.70
CA SER A 250 -4.00 18.18 0.43
C SER A 250 -3.69 19.06 1.64
N ALA A 251 -4.08 18.63 2.85
CA ALA A 251 -3.76 19.33 4.09
C ALA A 251 -2.24 19.41 4.32
N ILE A 252 -1.50 18.34 4.00
CA ILE A 252 -0.03 18.34 4.09
C ILE A 252 0.57 19.36 3.15
N VAL A 253 0.22 19.30 1.86
CA VAL A 253 0.74 20.19 0.81
C VAL A 253 0.45 21.67 1.12
N ASN A 254 -0.72 21.95 1.69
CA ASN A 254 -1.13 23.30 2.07
C ASN A 254 -0.61 23.74 3.46
N GLY A 255 0.18 22.91 4.16
CA GLY A 255 0.74 23.23 5.49
C GLY A 255 -0.30 23.35 6.61
N LEU A 256 -1.43 22.65 6.50
CA LEU A 256 -2.55 22.75 7.42
C LEU A 256 -2.50 21.66 8.51
N SER A 257 -1.63 21.83 9.52
CA SER A 257 -1.42 20.84 10.60
C SER A 257 -2.72 20.40 11.29
N ASP A 258 -3.61 21.35 11.60
CA ASP A 258 -4.85 21.04 12.31
C ASP A 258 -5.80 20.19 11.45
N LYS A 259 -5.72 20.33 10.12
CA LYS A 259 -6.47 19.52 9.17
C LYS A 259 -5.86 18.13 9.01
N VAL A 260 -4.54 18.01 9.07
CA VAL A 260 -3.88 16.70 9.13
C VAL A 260 -4.38 15.91 10.33
N ASP A 261 -4.36 16.49 11.53
CA ASP A 261 -4.88 15.84 12.74
C ASP A 261 -6.37 15.44 12.60
N GLN A 262 -7.18 16.32 12.01
CA GLN A 262 -8.60 16.04 11.73
C GLN A 262 -8.77 14.82 10.80
N HIS A 263 -8.04 14.75 9.69
CA HIS A 263 -8.17 13.65 8.74
C HIS A 263 -7.57 12.35 9.26
N VAL A 264 -6.48 12.42 10.04
CA VAL A 264 -5.94 11.26 10.76
C VAL A 264 -6.97 10.69 11.73
N ALA A 265 -7.68 11.55 12.48
CA ALA A 265 -8.76 11.10 13.36
C ALA A 265 -9.90 10.40 12.60
N ASN A 266 -10.21 10.85 11.37
CA ASN A 266 -11.22 10.24 10.50
C ASN A 266 -10.74 8.93 9.86
N LEU A 267 -9.46 8.81 9.53
CA LEU A 267 -8.87 7.62 8.92
C LEU A 267 -8.63 6.49 9.92
N ASN A 268 -8.28 6.80 11.17
CA ASN A 268 -8.05 5.81 12.22
C ASN A 268 -9.16 4.74 12.35
N PRO A 269 -10.47 5.06 12.38
CA PRO A 269 -11.52 4.06 12.43
C PRO A 269 -11.74 3.32 11.10
N LEU A 270 -11.24 3.83 9.98
CA LEU A 270 -11.38 3.25 8.65
C LEU A 270 -10.22 2.30 8.34
N LEU A 271 -8.98 2.76 8.45
CA LEU A 271 -7.77 2.05 8.05
C LEU A 271 -6.97 1.48 9.23
N GLY A 272 -7.21 1.99 10.44
CA GLY A 272 -6.43 1.67 11.64
C GLY A 272 -5.44 2.77 11.99
N LYS A 273 -4.79 2.61 13.16
CA LYS A 273 -3.79 3.56 13.66
C LYS A 273 -2.43 3.21 13.07
N ASP A 274 -1.76 4.20 12.50
CA ASP A 274 -0.45 4.04 11.91
C ASP A 274 0.50 5.15 12.38
N PRO A 275 1.67 4.84 12.95
CA PRO A 275 2.65 5.86 13.32
C PRO A 275 3.13 6.72 12.14
N ILE A 276 2.92 6.31 10.88
CA ILE A 276 3.30 7.13 9.71
C ILE A 276 2.64 8.51 9.72
N TYR A 277 1.49 8.66 10.39
CA TYR A 277 0.81 9.94 10.52
C TYR A 277 1.64 11.01 11.25
N PHE A 278 2.61 10.63 12.09
CA PHE A 278 3.57 11.60 12.65
C PHE A 278 4.42 12.27 11.57
N VAL A 279 4.80 11.53 10.52
CA VAL A 279 5.61 12.05 9.41
C VAL A 279 4.78 13.04 8.58
N TYR A 280 3.51 12.75 8.36
CA TYR A 280 2.60 13.66 7.66
C TYR A 280 2.37 14.96 8.43
N GLN A 281 2.23 14.86 9.75
CA GLN A 281 2.17 16.02 10.61
C GLN A 281 3.48 16.85 10.51
N SER A 282 4.63 16.18 10.51
CA SER A 282 5.94 16.82 10.31
C SER A 282 6.02 17.57 8.98
N TRP A 283 5.56 16.98 7.88
CA TRP A 283 5.59 17.62 6.56
C TRP A 283 4.67 18.85 6.51
N ALA A 284 3.45 18.75 7.05
CA ALA A 284 2.55 19.91 7.12
C ALA A 284 3.14 21.05 7.96
N LEU A 285 3.75 20.73 9.11
CA LEU A 285 4.44 21.70 9.95
C LEU A 285 5.65 22.33 9.25
N ASN A 286 6.39 21.54 8.45
CA ASN A 286 7.50 22.05 7.66
C ASN A 286 7.01 23.05 6.59
N HIS A 287 5.96 22.70 5.85
CA HIS A 287 5.33 23.62 4.89
C HIS A 287 4.83 24.92 5.56
N ALA A 288 4.36 24.84 6.81
CA ALA A 288 3.98 25.99 7.63
C ALA A 288 5.15 26.73 8.30
N LYS A 289 6.41 26.34 8.02
CA LYS A 289 7.64 26.88 8.63
C LYS A 289 7.71 26.76 10.16
N ARG A 290 7.01 25.77 10.73
CA ARG A 290 7.05 25.39 12.16
C ARG A 290 8.06 24.27 12.39
N LEU A 291 9.33 24.57 12.12
CA LEU A 291 10.40 23.57 11.97
C LEU A 291 10.72 22.78 13.26
N ASP A 292 10.69 23.43 14.43
CA ASP A 292 10.95 22.75 15.71
C ASP A 292 9.85 21.74 16.07
N GLU A 293 8.60 22.06 15.78
CA GLU A 293 7.47 21.13 15.99
C GLU A 293 7.52 19.98 14.97
N SER A 294 7.94 20.26 13.73
CA SER A 294 8.19 19.24 12.71
C SER A 294 9.25 18.22 13.18
N LEU A 295 10.35 18.69 13.80
CA LEU A 295 11.36 17.81 14.39
C LEU A 295 10.79 16.91 15.50
N GLN A 296 9.94 17.43 16.39
CA GLN A 296 9.30 16.63 17.45
C GLN A 296 8.40 15.52 16.89
N MET A 297 7.74 15.79 15.77
CA MET A 297 6.92 14.78 15.10
C MET A 297 7.80 13.69 14.45
N LEU A 298 8.95 14.05 13.86
CA LEU A 298 9.91 13.05 13.38
C LEU A 298 10.52 12.22 14.50
N ASP A 299 10.81 12.82 15.66
CA ASP A 299 11.25 12.09 16.84
C ASP A 299 10.20 11.06 17.29
N SER A 300 8.91 11.42 17.21
CA SER A 300 7.81 10.50 17.48
C SER A 300 7.73 9.38 16.43
N ALA A 301 7.88 9.70 15.14
CA ALA A 301 7.90 8.70 14.08
C ALA A 301 9.03 7.69 14.28
N ILE A 302 10.26 8.16 14.55
CA ILE A 302 11.44 7.34 14.81
C ILE A 302 11.25 6.45 16.05
N LEU A 303 10.63 6.96 17.11
CA LEU A 303 10.35 6.17 18.31
C LEU A 303 9.50 4.92 18.01
N TYR A 304 8.50 5.05 17.13
CA TYR A 304 7.58 3.95 16.80
C TYR A 304 8.01 3.11 15.59
N MET A 305 8.93 3.64 14.78
CA MET A 305 9.39 3.06 13.51
C MET A 305 10.90 3.33 13.31
N PRO A 306 11.77 2.86 14.22
CA PRO A 306 13.19 3.19 14.19
C PRO A 306 13.93 2.61 12.98
N GLN A 307 13.33 1.63 12.30
CA GLN A 307 13.87 0.96 11.12
C GLN A 307 13.73 1.76 9.82
N VAL A 308 12.92 2.84 9.81
CA VAL A 308 12.63 3.58 8.58
C VAL A 308 13.66 4.69 8.37
N TYR A 309 14.54 4.49 7.39
CA TYR A 309 15.69 5.35 7.10
C TYR A 309 15.30 6.79 6.77
N ASP A 310 14.23 6.97 5.98
CA ASP A 310 13.77 8.29 5.51
C ASP A 310 13.51 9.29 6.64
N PHE A 311 13.07 8.83 7.82
CA PHE A 311 12.74 9.77 8.91
C PHE A 311 13.99 10.46 9.45
N TYR A 312 15.12 9.76 9.41
CA TYR A 312 16.41 10.34 9.79
C TYR A 312 16.90 11.34 8.74
N HIS A 313 16.69 11.07 7.45
CA HIS A 313 16.98 12.04 6.37
C HIS A 313 16.11 13.29 6.47
N ASN A 314 14.81 13.14 6.71
CA ASN A 314 13.92 14.29 6.93
C ASN A 314 14.41 15.18 8.08
N LYS A 315 15.03 14.60 9.12
CA LYS A 315 15.67 15.38 10.19
C LYS A 315 16.93 16.09 9.73
N LEU A 316 17.77 15.46 8.89
CA LEU A 316 18.95 16.10 8.33
C LEU A 316 18.56 17.36 7.54
N ASP A 317 17.53 17.27 6.71
CA ASP A 317 17.01 18.39 5.93
C ASP A 317 16.55 19.53 6.84
N LEU A 318 15.79 19.24 7.90
CA LEU A 318 15.34 20.26 8.86
C LEU A 318 16.51 20.88 9.66
N TYR A 319 17.51 20.10 10.07
CA TYR A 319 18.68 20.64 10.74
C TYR A 319 19.50 21.54 9.81
N TYR A 320 19.62 21.14 8.55
CA TYR A 320 20.29 21.92 7.54
C TYR A 320 19.57 23.25 7.28
N GLU A 321 18.25 23.22 7.05
CA GLU A 321 17.41 24.41 6.84
C GLU A 321 17.45 25.38 8.03
N THR A 322 17.58 24.86 9.26
CA THR A 322 17.68 25.67 10.48
C THR A 322 19.11 26.08 10.86
N GLY A 323 20.12 25.70 10.05
CA GLY A 323 21.53 25.99 10.33
C GLY A 323 22.10 25.25 11.55
N LYS A 324 21.40 24.23 12.06
CA LYS A 324 21.79 23.39 13.20
C LYS A 324 22.77 22.29 12.77
N TYR A 325 23.91 22.69 12.20
CA TYR A 325 24.85 21.76 11.59
C TYR A 325 25.52 20.79 12.58
N THR A 326 25.68 21.20 13.84
CA THR A 326 26.21 20.31 14.89
C THR A 326 25.24 19.15 15.15
N GLU A 327 23.94 19.42 15.22
CA GLU A 327 22.87 18.44 15.38
C GLU A 327 22.77 17.54 14.14
N LEU A 328 22.92 18.11 12.93
CA LEU A 328 22.99 17.35 11.69
C LEU A 328 24.13 16.33 11.74
N ILE A 329 25.35 16.75 12.10
CA ILE A 329 26.50 15.83 12.17
C ILE A 329 26.28 14.74 13.24
N LYS A 330 25.71 15.07 14.40
CA LYS A 330 25.31 14.06 15.40
C LYS A 330 24.30 13.06 14.82
N GLN A 331 23.37 13.53 13.99
CA GLN A 331 22.37 12.69 13.35
C GLN A 331 23.00 11.74 12.32
N LEU A 332 24.08 12.13 11.62
CA LEU A 332 24.86 11.23 10.76
C LEU A 332 25.51 10.09 11.54
N TYR A 333 26.05 10.35 12.73
CA TYR A 333 26.56 9.29 13.60
C TYR A 333 25.45 8.32 14.06
N ILE A 334 24.25 8.83 14.35
CA ILE A 334 23.10 7.99 14.69
C ILE A 334 22.74 7.10 13.49
N ILE A 335 22.69 7.67 12.29
CA ILE A 335 22.43 6.92 11.05
C ILE A 335 23.45 5.79 10.90
N ASP A 336 24.75 6.07 10.97
CA ASP A 336 25.81 5.06 10.82
C ASP A 336 25.79 3.98 11.93
N SER A 337 25.13 4.25 13.06
CA SER A 337 24.97 3.28 14.17
C SER A 337 23.79 2.32 13.99
N ILE A 338 22.84 2.66 13.12
CA ILE A 338 21.60 1.91 12.90
C ILE A 338 21.60 1.25 11.52
N PHE A 339 22.07 1.99 10.52
CA PHE A 339 22.10 1.60 9.12
C PHE A 339 23.53 1.38 8.66
N ALA A 340 23.74 0.35 7.85
CA ALA A 340 25.08 0.04 7.34
C ALA A 340 25.56 1.17 6.41
N PRO A 341 26.69 1.83 6.74
CA PRO A 341 27.22 2.92 5.93
C PRO A 341 27.71 2.41 4.57
N THR A 342 27.31 3.09 3.50
CA THR A 342 27.75 2.82 2.12
C THR A 342 28.78 3.84 1.65
N ASP A 343 29.52 3.47 0.59
CA ASP A 343 30.45 4.36 -0.11
C ASP A 343 29.74 5.51 -0.85
N LYS A 344 28.42 5.40 -1.08
CA LYS A 344 27.60 6.42 -1.73
C LYS A 344 27.10 7.50 -0.78
N ASP A 345 27.05 7.24 0.53
CA ASP A 345 26.44 8.18 1.47
C ASP A 345 27.25 9.48 1.59
N VAL A 346 28.59 9.40 1.63
CA VAL A 346 29.44 10.61 1.74
C VAL A 346 29.23 11.53 0.52
N PRO A 347 29.34 11.04 -0.74
CA PRO A 347 28.99 11.84 -1.90
C PRO A 347 27.57 12.43 -1.83
N PHE A 348 26.59 11.65 -1.37
CA PHE A 348 25.22 12.11 -1.21
C PHE A 348 25.14 13.29 -0.22
N PHE A 349 25.69 13.15 0.99
CA PHE A 349 25.64 14.21 2.00
C PHE A 349 26.45 15.45 1.60
N GLU A 350 27.61 15.27 0.96
CA GLU A 350 28.38 16.42 0.47
C GLU A 350 27.63 17.19 -0.61
N ASN A 351 26.87 16.52 -1.47
CA ASN A 351 26.08 17.15 -2.52
C ASN A 351 24.84 17.86 -1.98
N ASN A 352 24.11 17.24 -1.04
CA ASN A 352 22.88 17.80 -0.48
C ASN A 352 23.12 18.83 0.63
N TYR A 353 24.24 18.74 1.35
CA TYR A 353 24.58 19.61 2.48
C TYR A 353 25.99 20.25 2.33
N PRO A 354 26.21 21.11 1.31
CA PRO A 354 27.54 21.60 0.93
C PRO A 354 28.29 22.37 2.04
N GLU A 355 27.59 22.99 2.97
CA GLU A 355 28.13 23.74 4.12
C GLU A 355 28.94 22.83 5.05
N LEU A 356 28.58 21.54 5.13
CA LEU A 356 29.29 20.57 5.95
C LEU A 356 30.72 20.33 5.46
N ARG A 357 31.02 20.55 4.18
CA ARG A 357 32.34 20.31 3.58
C ARG A 357 33.46 21.09 4.27
N ASN A 358 33.12 22.25 4.83
CA ASN A 358 34.06 23.12 5.52
C ASN A 358 34.15 22.85 7.03
N MET A 359 33.33 21.95 7.57
CA MET A 359 33.29 21.65 8.99
C MET A 359 34.32 20.58 9.37
N LYS A 360 35.04 20.81 10.47
CA LYS A 360 36.05 19.87 10.97
C LYS A 360 35.40 18.56 11.41
N GLU A 361 34.28 18.68 12.12
CA GLU A 361 33.51 17.56 12.68
C GLU A 361 32.93 16.66 11.59
N PHE A 362 32.56 17.23 10.43
CA PHE A 362 32.11 16.44 9.30
C PHE A 362 33.26 15.63 8.66
N ASN A 363 34.45 16.23 8.57
CA ASN A 363 35.64 15.50 8.14
C ASN A 363 36.03 14.39 9.12
N GLU A 364 35.90 14.63 10.43
CA GLU A 364 36.09 13.60 11.46
C GLU A 364 35.06 12.47 11.34
N TRP A 365 33.79 12.79 11.12
CA TRP A 365 32.76 11.79 10.85
C TRP A 365 33.16 10.92 9.65
N LYS A 366 33.49 11.52 8.50
CA LYS A 366 33.95 10.80 7.30
C LYS A 366 35.12 9.86 7.56
N SER A 367 36.16 10.32 8.28
CA SER A 367 37.35 9.53 8.57
C SER A 367 37.10 8.37 9.54
N ASN A 368 36.05 8.45 10.36
CA ASN A 368 35.70 7.43 11.35
C ASN A 368 34.66 6.42 10.83
N ARG A 369 34.13 6.58 9.61
CA ARG A 369 33.15 5.63 9.05
C ARG A 369 33.81 4.28 8.78
N LEU A 370 33.27 3.23 9.41
CA LEU A 370 33.61 1.85 9.09
C LEU A 370 32.74 1.41 7.91
N LEU A 371 33.21 1.64 6.69
CA LEU A 371 32.49 1.21 5.49
C LEU A 371 32.35 -0.32 5.49
N THR A 372 31.14 -0.82 5.27
CA THR A 372 30.96 -2.22 4.91
C THR A 372 31.54 -2.42 3.51
N GLN A 373 32.63 -3.19 3.39
CA GLN A 373 33.16 -3.57 2.08
C GLN A 373 32.07 -4.36 1.34
N ASN A 374 31.60 -3.81 0.22
CA ASN A 374 30.68 -4.40 -0.75
C ASN A 374 30.61 -5.93 -0.68
N THR A 375 29.59 -6.47 -0.01
CA THR A 375 29.07 -7.80 -0.34
C THR A 375 28.12 -7.62 -1.51
N TYR A 376 28.63 -7.96 -2.69
CA TYR A 376 27.88 -8.06 -3.94
C TYR A 376 26.76 -9.09 -3.87
#